data_AF-A0A1X7A0K8-F1
#
_entry.id   AF-A0A1X7A0K8-F1
#
_cell.length_a   1.000
_cell.length_b   1.000
_cell.length_c   1.000
_cell.angle_alpha   90.00
_cell.angle_beta   90.00
_cell.angle_gamma   90.00
#
_symmetry.space_group_name_H-M   'P 1'
#
loop_
_entity.id
_entity.type
_entity.pdbx_description
1 polymer ?
#
loop_
_entity_poly.entity_id
_entity_poly.type
_entity_poly.pdbx_seq_one_letter_code
_entity_poly.pdbx_strand_id
1 'polypeptide(L)'
;MLMDPTFTHWTAVYRSAGEDEPTATTADFSEMGAGDPVDARAAKAHFRTVLGHGTELLELYPFDNPDEALETWRATNALEVAGL
;
A
#
# COMPACT_ATOMS: atom_id res chain seq x y z
N MET A 1 -19.60 -11.14 11.50
CA MET A 1 -18.73 -10.96 10.32
C MET A 1 -18.10 -9.59 10.48
N LEU A 2 -16.79 -9.52 10.79
CA LEU A 2 -16.07 -8.25 10.78
C LEU A 2 -15.83 -7.94 9.30
N MET A 3 -16.53 -6.97 8.74
CA MET A 3 -16.24 -6.53 7.37
C MET A 3 -14.87 -5.87 7.38
N ASP A 4 -14.00 -6.23 6.45
CA ASP A 4 -12.74 -5.51 6.24
C ASP A 4 -13.07 -4.04 5.95
N PRO A 5 -12.38 -3.09 6.58
CA PRO A 5 -12.65 -1.69 6.35
C PRO A 5 -12.36 -1.33 4.89
N THR A 6 -13.31 -0.64 4.27
CA THR A 6 -13.23 -0.20 2.87
C THR A 6 -12.86 1.27 2.83
N PHE A 7 -11.92 1.63 1.96
CA PHE A 7 -11.49 3.02 1.76
C PHE A 7 -11.47 3.36 0.27
N THR A 8 -11.68 4.64 -0.02
CA THR A 8 -11.60 5.17 -1.39
C THR A 8 -10.16 5.35 -1.85
N HIS A 9 -9.24 5.61 -0.92
CA HIS A 9 -7.82 5.78 -1.18
C HIS A 9 -7.05 4.64 -0.53
N TRP A 10 -6.10 4.08 -1.28
CA TRP A 10 -5.12 3.16 -0.72
C TRP A 10 -3.75 3.56 -1.20
N THR A 11 -2.78 3.42 -0.31
CA THR A 11 -1.37 3.58 -0.61
C THR A 11 -0.66 2.24 -0.47
N ALA A 12 0.03 1.85 -1.54
CA ALA A 12 0.91 0.69 -1.57
C ALA A 12 2.34 1.08 -1.25
N VAL A 13 2.93 0.44 -0.25
CA VAL A 13 4.37 0.46 0.00
C VAL A 13 4.97 -0.76 -0.68
N TYR A 14 5.96 -0.55 -1.53
CA TYR A 14 6.56 -1.60 -2.35
C TYR A 14 8.06 -1.38 -2.53
N ARG A 15 8.73 -2.45 -2.95
CA ARG A 15 10.14 -2.43 -3.34
C ARG A 15 10.27 -3.02 -4.73
N SER A 16 10.86 -2.27 -5.65
CA SER A 16 11.15 -2.76 -7.00
C SER A 16 12.39 -3.66 -6.99
N ALA A 17 12.44 -4.65 -7.87
CA ALA A 17 13.63 -5.47 -8.05
C ALA A 17 14.83 -4.60 -8.49
N GLY A 18 15.87 -4.59 -7.66
CA GLY A 18 17.07 -3.79 -7.88
C GLY A 18 17.11 -2.46 -7.10
N GLU A 19 16.02 -2.09 -6.42
CA GLU A 19 16.00 -0.99 -5.45
C GLU A 19 16.16 -1.53 -4.03
N ASP A 20 17.07 -0.91 -3.26
CA ASP A 20 17.25 -1.23 -1.84
C ASP A 20 16.16 -0.55 -0.99
N GLU A 21 15.85 0.70 -1.36
CA GLU A 21 14.89 1.53 -0.65
C GLU A 21 13.45 1.23 -1.08
N PRO A 22 12.54 1.01 -0.12
CA PRO A 22 11.12 0.92 -0.41
C PRO A 22 10.55 2.30 -0.76
N THR A 23 9.54 2.29 -1.61
CA THR A 23 8.81 3.46 -2.09
C THR A 23 7.30 3.25 -1.90
N ALA A 24 6.51 4.29 -2.13
CA ALA A 24 5.06 4.24 -1.96
C ALA A 24 4.33 4.87 -3.15
N THR A 25 3.12 4.38 -3.43
CA THR A 25 2.24 4.96 -4.45
C THR A 25 0.79 4.90 -4.00
N THR A 26 0.05 5.99 -4.21
CA THR A 26 -1.38 6.09 -3.89
C THR A 26 -2.21 5.81 -5.12
N ALA A 27 -3.31 5.08 -4.94
CA ALA A 27 -4.39 4.98 -5.91
C ALA A 27 -5.69 5.47 -5.25
N ASP A 28 -6.34 6.44 -5.90
CA ASP A 28 -7.73 6.77 -5.61
C ASP A 28 -8.65 5.92 -6.48
N PHE A 29 -9.52 5.16 -5.81
CA PHE A 29 -10.52 4.30 -6.44
C PHE A 29 -11.82 5.06 -6.73
N SER A 30 -11.98 6.28 -6.20
CA SER A 30 -13.12 7.15 -6.53
C SER A 30 -13.06 7.59 -8.00
N GLU A 31 -11.87 7.95 -8.48
CA GLU A 31 -11.61 8.44 -9.83
C GLU A 31 -11.59 7.34 -10.90
N MET A 32 -11.32 6.08 -10.51
CA MET A 32 -11.27 4.94 -11.44
C MET A 32 -12.65 4.42 -11.88
N GLY A 33 -13.73 5.16 -11.57
CA GLY A 33 -15.09 4.81 -11.95
C GLY A 33 -15.73 3.72 -11.09
N ALA A 34 -15.05 3.27 -10.02
CA ALA A 34 -15.63 2.37 -9.05
C ALA A 34 -16.55 3.13 -8.09
N GLY A 35 -16.19 4.34 -7.66
CA GLY A 35 -16.98 5.21 -6.76
C GLY A 35 -17.25 4.62 -5.35
N ASP A 36 -17.16 3.30 -5.24
CA ASP A 36 -17.30 2.53 -4.03
C ASP A 36 -15.94 2.38 -3.34
N PRO A 37 -15.90 2.55 -2.02
CA PRO A 37 -14.72 2.26 -1.24
C PRO A 37 -14.37 0.77 -1.39
N VAL A 38 -13.10 0.48 -1.61
CA VAL A 38 -12.61 -0.89 -1.81
C VAL A 38 -11.91 -1.38 -0.56
N ASP A 39 -11.97 -2.69 -0.32
CA ASP A 39 -11.21 -3.33 0.74
C ASP A 39 -9.72 -3.51 0.36
N ALA A 40 -8.89 -3.83 1.35
CA ALA A 40 -7.46 -4.00 1.17
C ALA A 40 -7.10 -5.09 0.14
N ARG A 41 -7.93 -6.14 -0.01
CA ARG A 41 -7.67 -7.23 -0.96
C ARG A 41 -7.91 -6.77 -2.40
N ALA A 42 -8.97 -6.00 -2.64
CA ALA A 42 -9.22 -5.39 -3.94
C ALA A 42 -8.11 -4.39 -4.31
N ALA A 43 -7.72 -3.52 -3.38
CA ALA A 43 -6.59 -2.61 -3.57
C ALA A 43 -5.29 -3.37 -3.87
N LYS A 44 -5.00 -4.45 -3.14
CA LYS A 44 -3.83 -5.31 -3.37
C LYS A 44 -3.80 -5.88 -4.78
N ALA A 45 -4.94 -6.34 -5.29
CA ALA A 45 -5.02 -6.89 -6.64
C ALA A 45 -4.75 -5.82 -7.70
N HIS A 46 -5.27 -4.60 -7.49
CA HIS A 46 -4.98 -3.45 -8.34
C HIS A 46 -3.47 -3.13 -8.37
N PHE A 47 -2.84 -2.94 -7.21
CA PHE A 47 -1.42 -2.61 -7.14
C PHE A 47 -0.52 -3.70 -7.69
N ARG A 48 -0.83 -4.98 -7.46
CA ARG A 48 -0.07 -6.09 -8.10
C ARG A 48 -0.13 -6.03 -9.63
N THR A 49 -1.24 -5.56 -10.18
CA THR A 49 -1.40 -5.40 -11.62
C THR A 49 -0.62 -4.20 -12.14
N VAL A 50 -0.67 -3.06 -11.44
CA VAL A 50 -0.01 -1.81 -11.85
C VAL A 50 1.51 -1.85 -11.65
N LEU A 51 1.99 -2.38 -10.52
CA LEU A 51 3.41 -2.41 -10.15
C LEU A 51 4.22 -3.46 -10.93
N GLY A 52 3.54 -4.45 -11.53
CA GLY A 52 4.17 -5.48 -12.35
C GLY A 52 4.91 -6.58 -11.57
N HIS A 53 5.34 -7.61 -12.30
CA HIS A 53 5.91 -8.85 -11.73
C HIS A 53 7.28 -8.69 -11.03
N GLY A 54 7.98 -7.57 -11.25
CA GLY A 54 9.29 -7.29 -10.64
C GLY A 54 9.21 -6.54 -9.31
N THR A 55 8.00 -6.24 -8.83
CA THR A 55 7.79 -5.39 -7.68
C THR A 55 7.20 -6.18 -6.52
N GLU A 56 7.90 -6.17 -5.39
CA GLU A 56 7.43 -6.73 -4.15
C GLU A 56 6.54 -5.72 -3.43
N LEU A 57 5.24 -5.98 -3.40
CA LEU A 57 4.33 -5.22 -2.56
C LEU A 57 4.52 -5.64 -1.10
N LEU A 58 5.01 -4.71 -0.28
CA LEU A 58 5.32 -4.93 1.13
C LEU A 58 4.05 -4.79 1.97
N GLU A 59 3.37 -3.65 1.88
CA GLU A 59 2.21 -3.35 2.71
C GLU A 59 1.23 -2.36 2.05
N LEU A 60 0.02 -2.28 2.59
CA LEU A 60 -1.04 -1.38 2.13
C LEU A 60 -1.60 -0.59 3.30
N TYR A 61 -1.80 0.70 3.07
CA TYR A 61 -2.33 1.61 4.07
C TYR A 61 -3.50 2.43 3.50
N PRO A 62 -4.52 2.74 4.31
CA PRO A 62 -5.63 3.60 3.91
C PRO A 62 -5.27 5.09 4.03
N PHE A 63 -4.06 5.46 3.60
CA PHE A 63 -3.60 6.84 3.58
C PHE A 63 -3.74 7.41 2.17
N ASP A 64 -4.02 8.71 2.10
CA ASP A 64 -4.05 9.47 0.84
C ASP A 64 -2.63 9.91 0.41
N ASN A 65 -1.70 9.99 1.36
CA ASN A 65 -0.35 10.48 1.13
C ASN A 65 0.68 9.32 1.11
N PRO A 66 1.48 9.18 0.03
CA PRO A 66 2.48 8.11 -0.07
C PRO A 66 3.59 8.23 0.97
N ASP A 67 4.03 9.45 1.28
CA ASP A 67 5.05 9.69 2.31
C ASP A 67 4.58 9.25 3.69
N GLU A 68 3.33 9.52 4.06
CA GLU A 68 2.77 9.11 5.37
C GLU A 68 2.74 7.58 5.53
N ALA A 69 2.38 6.86 4.46
CA ALA A 69 2.42 5.40 4.45
C ALA A 69 3.85 4.86 4.55
N LEU A 70 4.79 5.48 3.84
CA LEU A 70 6.19 5.08 3.86
C LEU A 70 6.83 5.34 5.23
N GLU A 71 6.56 6.49 5.84
CA GLU A 71 6.99 6.83 7.20
C GLU A 71 6.39 5.87 8.23
N THR A 72 5.10 5.54 8.11
CA THR A 72 4.43 4.58 8.99
C THR A 72 5.02 3.17 8.84
N TRP A 73 5.27 2.72 7.61
CA TRP A 73 5.90 1.43 7.34
C TRP A 73 7.32 1.40 7.92
N ARG A 74 8.10 2.46 7.70
CA ARG A 74 9.47 2.59 8.24
C ARG A 74 9.45 2.59 9.76
N ALA A 75 8.55 3.32 10.40
CA ALA A 75 8.41 3.34 11.85
C ALA A 75 8.06 1.95 12.41
N THR A 76 7.14 1.25 11.75
CA THR A 76 6.69 -0.10 12.16
C THR A 76 7.81 -1.14 11.97
N ASN A 77 8.51 -1.13 10.84
CA ASN A 77 9.59 -2.07 10.55
C ASN A 77 10.89 -1.73 11.30
N ALA A 78 11.17 -0.44 11.57
CA ALA A 78 12.32 -0.03 12.37
C ALA A 78 12.19 -0.51 13.83
N LEU A 79 10.96 -0.58 14.36
CA LEU A 79 10.69 -1.17 15.67
C LEU A 79 10.99 -2.69 15.70
N GLU A 80 10.80 -3.40 14.59
CA GLU A 80 11.16 -4.82 14.48
C GLU A 80 12.67 -5.05 14.43
N VAL A 81 13.43 -4.12 13.84
CA VAL A 81 14.91 -4.20 13.77
C VAL A 81 15.59 -3.74 15.06
N ALA A 82 15.03 -2.76 15.75
CA ALA A 82 15.59 -2.23 17.01
C ALA A 82 15.32 -3.11 18.25
N GLY A 83 14.56 -4.21 18.09
CA GLY A 83 14.18 -5.14 19.15
C GLY A 83 14.99 -6.44 19.22
N LEU A 84 16.09 -6.58 18.46
CA LEU A 84 16.97 -7.76 18.42
C LEU A 84 18.36 -7.49 19.04
#